data_AF-A0A176WW91-F1
#
_entry.id   AF-A0A176WW91-F1
#
_cell.length_a   1.000
_cell.length_b   1.000
_cell.length_c   1.000
_cell.angle_alpha   90.00
_cell.angle_beta   90.00
_cell.angle_gamma   90.00
#
_symmetry.space_group_name_H-M   'P 1'
#
loop_
_entity.id
_entity.type
_entity.pdbx_description
1 polymer ?
#
loop_
_entity_poly.entity_id
_entity_poly.type
_entity_poly.pdbx_seq_one_letter_code
_entity_poly.pdbx_strand_id
1 'polypeptide(L)' 'MDKSAMIRDWAETALQTLAPMSLNDRQLWMATAHAGEKYFNWRKVSYACSLFPDLRERFTKLGVVVR' A
#
# COMPACT_ATOMS: atom_id res chain seq x y z
N MET A 1 -0.20 1.16 22.46
CA MET A 1 -0.25 0.50 21.14
C MET A 1 1.01 0.86 20.37
N ASP A 2 1.72 -0.15 19.86
CA ASP A 2 2.92 0.06 19.03
C ASP A 2 2.51 0.61 17.66
N LYS A 3 3.01 1.81 17.31
CA LYS A 3 2.71 2.48 16.04
C LYS A 3 3.14 1.63 14.83
N SER A 4 4.18 0.80 14.99
CA SER A 4 4.72 -0.07 13.95
C SER A 4 3.74 -1.20 13.63
N ALA A 5 3.14 -1.79 14.67
CA ALA A 5 2.13 -2.84 14.52
C ALA A 5 0.89 -2.33 13.77
N MET A 6 0.43 -1.11 14.09
CA MET A 6 -0.70 -0.48 13.40
C MET A 6 -0.42 -0.22 11.91
N ILE A 7 0.82 0.14 11.56
CA ILE A 7 1.21 0.35 10.17
C ILE A 7 1.31 -0.96 9.39
N ARG A 8 1.81 -2.02 10.03
CA ARG A 8 1.84 -3.35 9.42
C ARG A 8 0.43 -3.86 9.14
N ASP A 9 -0.47 -3.80 10.11
CA ASP A 9 -1.87 -4.23 9.97
C ASP A 9 -2.61 -3.46 8.86
N TRP A 10 -2.41 -2.14 8.80
CA TRP A 10 -2.92 -1.32 7.70
C TRP A 10 -2.38 -1.76 6.34
N ALA A 11 -1.08 -2.06 6.24
CA ALA A 11 -0.46 -2.45 4.99
C ALA A 11 -0.92 -3.85 4.53
N GLU A 12 -1.12 -4.79 5.46
CA GLU A 12 -1.71 -6.10 5.18
C GLU A 12 -3.13 -5.96 4.63
N THR A 13 -3.96 -5.13 5.26
CA THR A 13 -5.32 -4.82 4.79
C THR A 13 -5.30 -4.22 3.38
N ALA A 14 -4.36 -3.31 3.11
CA ALA A 14 -4.21 -2.71 1.77
C ALA A 14 -3.81 -3.77 0.72
N LEU A 15 -2.88 -4.68 1.04
CA LEU A 15 -2.47 -5.77 0.15
C LEU A 15 -3.62 -6.73 -0.14
N GLN A 16 -4.43 -7.09 0.87
CA GLN A 16 -5.62 -7.92 0.69
C GLN A 16 -6.67 -7.25 -0.18
N THR A 17 -6.84 -5.93 -0.04
CA THR A 17 -7.76 -5.13 -0.87
C THR A 17 -7.28 -5.03 -2.31
N LEU A 18 -5.97 -4.92 -2.53
CA LEU A 18 -5.34 -4.84 -3.85
C LEU A 18 -5.38 -6.16 -4.62
N ALA A 19 -5.20 -7.28 -3.93
CA ALA A 19 -5.05 -8.59 -4.55
C ALA A 19 -6.16 -8.95 -5.56
N PRO A 20 -7.47 -8.73 -5.28
CA PRO A 20 -8.54 -9.03 -6.23
C PRO A 20 -8.77 -7.94 -7.29
N MET A 21 -8.19 -6.74 -7.16
CA MET A 21 -8.38 -5.65 -8.11
C MET A 21 -7.68 -5.92 -9.44
N SER A 22 -8.25 -5.46 -10.56
CA SER A 22 -7.59 -5.51 -11.86
C SER A 22 -6.37 -4.57 -11.89
N LEU A 23 -5.40 -4.83 -12.77
CA LEU A 23 -4.22 -3.95 -12.89
C LEU A 23 -4.63 -2.49 -13.20
N ASN A 24 -5.65 -2.29 -14.03
CA ASN A 24 -6.17 -0.98 -14.38
C ASN A 24 -6.77 -0.27 -13.17
N ASP A 25 -7.52 -1.00 -12.33
CA ASP A 25 -8.04 -0.43 -11.09
C ASP A 25 -6.87 -0.06 -10.18
N ARG A 26 -5.89 -0.94 -9.97
CA ARG A 26 -4.72 -0.61 -9.14
C ARG A 26 -3.96 0.62 -9.63
N GLN A 27 -3.81 0.78 -10.95
CA GLN A 27 -3.17 1.95 -11.56
C GLN A 27 -4.00 3.22 -11.38
N LEU A 28 -5.32 3.16 -11.61
CA LEU A 28 -6.25 4.26 -11.39
C LEU A 28 -6.21 4.71 -9.93
N TRP A 29 -6.26 3.76 -9.01
CA TRP A 29 -6.18 4.00 -7.57
C TRP A 29 -4.83 4.59 -7.14
N MET A 30 -3.72 4.16 -7.73
CA MET A 30 -2.40 4.78 -7.51
C MET A 30 -2.34 6.22 -8.00
N ALA A 31 -3.04 6.55 -9.09
CA ALA A 31 -3.12 7.91 -9.61
C ALA A 31 -4.02 8.80 -8.73
N THR A 32 -5.10 8.27 -8.15
CA THR A 32 -6.02 9.01 -7.27
C THR A 32 -5.59 9.05 -5.80
N ALA A 33 -4.65 8.18 -5.39
CA ALA A 33 -4.06 8.08 -4.06
C ALA A 33 -3.53 9.40 -3.48
N HIS A 34 -3.23 10.39 -4.33
CA HIS A 34 -2.82 11.71 -3.90
C HIS A 34 -3.90 12.45 -3.07
N ALA A 35 -5.17 12.07 -3.25
CA ALA A 35 -6.34 12.65 -2.57
C ALA A 35 -6.64 12.03 -1.19
N GLY A 36 -5.82 11.09 -0.69
CA GLY A 36 -5.94 10.58 0.67
C GLY A 36 -7.01 9.50 0.86
N GLU A 37 -7.26 8.69 -0.17
CA GLU A 37 -8.15 7.53 -0.01
C GLU A 37 -7.64 6.58 1.08
N LYS A 38 -8.57 6.09 1.90
CA LYS A 38 -8.34 5.36 3.16
C LYS A 38 -7.33 4.20 3.07
N TYR A 39 -7.19 3.62 1.88
CA TYR A 39 -6.31 2.47 1.61
C TYR A 39 -5.11 2.80 0.72
N PHE A 40 -5.07 3.98 0.11
CA PHE A 40 -4.05 4.36 -0.87
C PHE A 40 -3.51 5.74 -0.56
N ASN A 41 -2.64 5.79 0.43
CA ASN A 41 -1.79 6.93 0.65
C ASN A 41 -0.37 6.50 0.34
N TRP A 42 0.20 7.00 -0.77
CA TRP A 42 1.56 6.64 -1.19
C TRP A 42 2.59 6.94 -0.10
N ARG A 43 2.38 7.99 0.73
CA ARG A 43 3.27 8.29 1.87
C ARG A 43 3.20 7.20 2.91
N LYS A 44 2.00 6.66 3.15
CA LYS A 44 1.78 5.59 4.11
C LYS A 44 2.31 4.25 3.60
N VAL A 45 2.19 3.96 2.30
CA VAL A 45 2.86 2.82 1.64
C VAL A 45 4.37 2.96 1.75
N SER A 46 4.92 4.12 1.41
CA SER A 46 6.36 4.38 1.45
C SER A 46 6.92 4.26 2.87
N TYR A 47 6.19 4.79 3.86
CA TYR A 47 6.52 4.63 5.27
C TYR A 47 6.42 3.18 5.76
N ALA A 48 5.38 2.43 5.36
CA ALA A 48 5.28 1.02 5.69
C ALA A 48 6.45 0.22 5.09
N CYS A 49 6.83 0.52 3.85
CA CYS A 49 7.94 -0.14 3.15
C CYS A 49 9.32 0.25 3.69
N SER A 50 9.47 1.45 4.28
CA SER A 50 10.73 1.85 4.94
C SER A 50 10.91 1.14 6.28
N LEU A 51 9.82 0.79 6.96
CA LEU A 51 9.83 0.01 8.21
C LEU A 51 9.90 -1.51 7.96
N PHE A 52 9.27 -1.99 6.90
CA PHE A 52 9.10 -3.42 6.61
C PHE A 52 9.47 -3.71 5.15
N PRO A 53 10.74 -4.08 4.88
CA PRO A 53 11.20 -4.33 3.51
C PRO A 53 10.44 -5.45 2.78
N ASP A 54 9.90 -6.43 3.50
CA ASP A 54 9.08 -7.52 2.94
C ASP A 54 7.78 -7.01 2.30
N LEU A 55 7.21 -5.93 2.82
CA LEU A 55 6.01 -5.31 2.25
C LEU A 55 6.31 -4.67 0.89
N ARG A 56 7.52 -4.15 0.68
CA ARG A 56 7.92 -3.53 -0.59
C ARG A 56 7.79 -4.49 -1.75
N GLU A 57 8.28 -5.72 -1.58
CA GLU A 57 8.19 -6.76 -2.61
C GLU A 57 6.72 -7.10 -2.92
N ARG A 58 5.88 -7.21 -1.88
CA ARG A 58 4.46 -7.55 -2.02
C ARG A 58 3.65 -6.46 -2.72
N PHE A 59 3.89 -5.20 -2.40
CA PHE A 59 3.29 -4.07 -3.11
C PHE A 59 3.76 -4.02 -4.58
N THR A 60 5.06 -4.21 -4.83
CA THR A 60 5.62 -4.18 -6.19
C THR A 60 5.03 -5.29 -7.07
N LYS A 61 4.82 -6.51 -6.52
CA LYS A 61 4.15 -7.62 -7.23
C LYS A 61 2.72 -7.29 -7.65
N LEU A 62 2.06 -6.37 -6.95
CA LEU A 62 0.71 -5.91 -7.29
C LEU A 62 0.72 -4.72 -8.26
N GLY A 63 1.89 -4.24 -8.69
CA GLY A 63 2.03 -3.09 -9.58
C GLY A 63 2.02 -1.74 -8.86
N VAL A 64 2.16 -1.73 -7.54
CA VAL A 64 2.24 -0.49 -6.74
C VAL A 64 3.66 0.05 -6.75
N VAL A 65 3.83 1.28 -7.23
CA VAL A 65 5.10 2.00 -7.21
C VAL A 65 5.36 2.57 -5.82
N VAL A 66 6.36 2.03 -5.12
CA VAL A 66 6.86 2.55 -3.84
C VAL A 66 7.92 3.61 -4.13
N ARG A 67 7.75 4.83 -3.57
CA ARG A 67 8.66 5.97 -3.76
C ARG A 67 9.62 6.13 -2.60
#